data_AF-A0A3M2C2L1-F1
#
_entry.id   AF-A0A3M2C2L1-F1
#
_cell.length_a   1.000
_cell.length_b   1.000
_cell.length_c   1.000
_cell.angle_alpha   90.00
_cell.angle_beta   90.00
_cell.angle_gamma   90.00
#
_symmetry.space_group_name_H-M   'P 1'
#
loop_
_entity.id
_entity.type
_entity.pdbx_description
1 polymer ?
#
loop_
_entity_poly.entity_id
_entity_poly.type
_entity_poly.pdbx_seq_one_letter_code
_entity_poly.pdbx_strand_id
1 'polypeptide(L)'
;MRNHHPSSSPSSRVVRPAAAVAIALVALAACGGGKKEPKTLPAQTVSQVAPGLEAPPPLPPPIRELPPPPRPPVKVIDSGDEEPQPKTLLEASQLAKARKGETPPPVVEITDENLSEYAEGGNVIIVESGPSSAPPATPPSTAPPADKARDELYWRQRGLELRRNWRRTLDEIERLELEAASLRQRFYAEDDPYVRDAQIKPAWDRALDRISELRQEAARYQEALNQMLEEGRQLEIPPGWLSEGWELEPSEEERRELEQIPIHRPIDAPVAEEPARDVSGGGGR
;
A
#
# COMPACT_ATOMS: atom_id res chain seq x y z
N MET A 1 -3.56 -67.33 -24.85
CA MET A 1 -4.84 -66.67 -24.52
C MET A 1 -4.54 -65.23 -24.17
N ARG A 2 -4.82 -64.31 -25.11
CA ARG A 2 -4.65 -62.86 -24.96
C ARG A 2 -6.01 -62.26 -24.62
N ASN A 3 -6.15 -61.60 -23.47
CA ASN A 3 -7.32 -60.80 -23.16
C ASN A 3 -6.94 -59.32 -23.23
N HIS A 4 -7.34 -58.68 -24.33
CA HIS A 4 -7.35 -57.23 -24.45
C HIS A 4 -8.68 -56.71 -23.90
N HIS A 5 -8.65 -55.89 -22.85
CA HIS A 5 -9.78 -55.04 -22.47
C HIS A 5 -9.62 -53.66 -23.13
N PRO A 6 -10.63 -53.14 -23.84
CA PRO A 6 -10.62 -51.76 -24.29
C PRO A 6 -11.05 -50.83 -23.15
N SER A 7 -10.16 -49.90 -22.79
CA SER A 7 -10.47 -48.77 -21.91
C SER A 7 -11.26 -47.73 -22.69
N SER A 8 -12.53 -47.56 -22.32
CA SER A 8 -13.45 -46.57 -22.89
C SER A 8 -13.26 -45.22 -22.18
N SER A 9 -12.84 -44.19 -22.92
CA SER A 9 -12.75 -42.81 -22.42
C SER A 9 -14.12 -42.13 -22.45
N PRO A 10 -14.60 -41.50 -21.37
CA PRO A 10 -15.77 -40.65 -21.43
C PRO A 10 -15.41 -39.26 -21.99
N SER A 11 -15.94 -38.93 -23.16
CA SER A 11 -15.98 -37.57 -23.71
C SER A 11 -16.96 -36.69 -22.92
N SER A 12 -16.44 -35.85 -22.03
CA SER A 12 -17.22 -34.82 -21.34
C SER A 12 -17.53 -33.66 -22.30
N ARG A 13 -18.74 -33.63 -22.86
CA ARG A 13 -19.28 -32.44 -23.55
C ARG A 13 -19.61 -31.37 -22.51
N VAL A 14 -18.85 -30.28 -22.50
CA VAL A 14 -19.17 -29.07 -21.75
C VAL A 14 -20.28 -28.31 -22.49
N VAL A 15 -21.51 -28.44 -21.99
CA VAL A 15 -22.64 -27.59 -22.39
C VAL A 15 -22.55 -26.30 -21.57
N ARG A 16 -22.31 -25.17 -22.23
CA ARG A 16 -22.38 -23.83 -21.61
C ARG A 16 -23.85 -23.38 -21.56
N PRO A 17 -24.43 -23.06 -20.39
CA PRO A 17 -25.70 -22.35 -20.35
C PRO A 17 -25.47 -20.85 -20.57
N ALA A 18 -26.08 -20.30 -21.61
CA ALA A 18 -26.25 -18.86 -21.78
C ALA A 18 -27.38 -18.40 -20.84
N ALA A 19 -27.01 -17.81 -19.70
CA ALA A 19 -27.96 -17.14 -18.82
C ALA A 19 -28.05 -15.66 -19.23
N ALA A 20 -29.12 -15.33 -19.95
CA ALA A 20 -29.54 -13.94 -20.15
C ALA A 20 -30.21 -13.46 -18.85
N VAL A 21 -29.55 -12.55 -18.13
CA VAL A 21 -30.13 -11.86 -16.97
C VAL A 21 -30.74 -10.55 -17.45
N ALA A 22 -32.07 -10.54 -17.57
CA ALA A 22 -32.85 -9.33 -17.72
C ALA A 22 -33.08 -8.71 -16.32
N ILE A 23 -32.41 -7.60 -16.03
CA ILE A 23 -32.65 -6.82 -14.81
C ILE A 23 -33.82 -5.88 -15.06
N ALA A 24 -34.98 -6.24 -14.49
CA ALA A 24 -36.13 -5.37 -14.38
C ALA A 24 -35.94 -4.41 -13.19
N LEU A 25 -35.78 -3.12 -13.49
CA LEU A 25 -35.78 -2.04 -12.50
C LEU A 25 -37.22 -1.72 -12.09
N VAL A 26 -37.63 -2.23 -10.92
CA VAL A 26 -38.83 -1.79 -10.20
C VAL A 26 -38.41 -0.68 -9.25
N ALA A 27 -38.69 0.56 -9.62
CA ALA A 27 -38.60 1.71 -8.72
C ALA A 27 -39.91 1.81 -7.92
N LEU A 28 -39.86 1.40 -6.66
CA LEU A 28 -40.93 1.63 -5.68
C LEU A 28 -40.55 2.78 -4.75
N ALA A 29 -41.48 3.72 -4.67
CA ALA A 29 -41.44 4.94 -3.90
C ALA A 29 -41.35 4.69 -2.39
N ALA A 30 -40.57 5.52 -1.70
CA ALA A 30 -40.76 5.80 -0.28
C ALA A 30 -40.72 7.32 -0.06
N CYS A 31 -41.92 7.89 0.01
CA CYS A 31 -42.18 9.25 0.46
C CYS A 31 -41.84 9.37 1.96
N GLY A 32 -40.89 10.23 2.30
CA GLY A 32 -40.63 10.68 3.66
C GLY A 32 -40.46 12.20 3.66
N GLY A 33 -41.57 12.91 3.76
CA GLY A 33 -41.65 14.37 3.64
C GLY A 33 -41.07 15.10 4.85
N GLY A 34 -39.90 15.70 4.67
CA GLY A 34 -39.42 16.83 5.46
C GLY A 34 -39.50 18.10 4.63
N LYS A 35 -40.48 18.97 4.89
CA LYS A 35 -40.56 20.32 4.31
C LYS A 35 -39.34 21.14 4.77
N LYS A 36 -38.31 21.23 3.94
CA LYS A 36 -37.31 22.31 4.00
C LYS A 36 -37.55 23.20 2.79
N GLU A 37 -37.86 24.47 3.06
CA GLU A 37 -38.07 25.49 2.04
C GLU A 37 -36.84 25.57 1.13
N PRO A 38 -37.02 25.57 -0.21
CA PRO A 38 -35.91 25.74 -1.12
C PRO A 38 -35.42 27.18 -1.05
N LYS A 39 -34.20 27.37 -0.53
CA LYS A 39 -33.48 28.63 -0.59
C LYS A 39 -33.05 28.84 -2.04
N THR A 40 -33.77 29.72 -2.72
CA THR A 40 -33.53 30.16 -4.10
C THR A 40 -32.09 30.68 -4.24
N LEU A 41 -31.25 29.93 -4.94
CA LEU A 41 -29.92 30.39 -5.35
C LEU A 41 -30.08 31.31 -6.58
N PRO A 42 -29.33 32.43 -6.66
CA PRO A 42 -29.39 33.34 -7.78
C PRO A 42 -28.88 32.67 -9.06
N ALA A 43 -29.60 32.91 -10.16
CA ALA A 43 -29.25 32.47 -11.49
C ALA A 43 -27.85 32.95 -11.87
N GLN A 44 -26.94 32.03 -12.16
CA GLN A 44 -25.65 32.36 -12.79
C GLN A 44 -25.87 32.55 -14.29
N THR A 45 -25.72 33.78 -14.74
CA THR A 45 -25.64 34.15 -16.15
C THR A 45 -24.32 33.64 -16.72
N VAL A 46 -24.39 32.61 -17.57
CA VAL A 46 -23.25 32.14 -18.35
C VAL A 46 -23.09 33.07 -19.56
N SER A 47 -22.11 33.98 -19.49
CA SER A 47 -21.65 34.74 -20.66
C SER A 47 -20.88 33.81 -21.61
N GLN A 48 -21.46 33.52 -22.77
CA GLN A 48 -20.73 32.92 -23.89
C GLN A 48 -19.74 33.94 -24.45
N VAL A 49 -18.45 33.64 -24.35
CA VAL A 49 -17.37 34.38 -25.02
C VAL A 49 -17.15 33.76 -26.41
N ALA A 50 -17.26 34.59 -27.44
CA ALA A 50 -17.02 34.21 -28.83
C ALA A 50 -15.51 33.92 -29.07
N PRO A 51 -15.17 32.93 -29.90
CA PRO A 51 -13.78 32.68 -30.27
C PRO A 51 -13.28 33.76 -31.23
N GLY A 52 -12.38 34.61 -30.75
CA GLY A 52 -11.60 35.55 -31.56
C GLY A 52 -10.47 34.83 -32.29
N LEU A 53 -10.44 34.98 -33.62
CA LEU A 53 -9.30 34.64 -34.47
C LEU A 53 -8.16 35.62 -34.18
N GLU A 54 -7.19 35.22 -33.36
CA GLU A 54 -5.97 35.98 -33.10
C GLU A 54 -4.86 35.55 -34.07
N ALA A 55 -4.22 36.54 -34.69
CA ALA A 55 -3.17 36.35 -35.69
C ALA A 55 -1.90 35.73 -35.08
N PRO A 56 -1.13 34.91 -35.84
CA PRO A 56 0.05 34.24 -35.33
C PRO A 56 1.16 35.23 -34.92
N PRO A 57 1.85 34.98 -33.78
CA PRO A 57 2.91 35.86 -33.29
C PRO A 57 4.17 35.82 -34.19
N PRO A 58 4.92 36.93 -34.25
CA PRO A 58 6.17 36.99 -35.02
C PRO A 58 7.26 36.10 -34.43
N LEU A 59 8.05 35.48 -35.33
CA LEU A 59 9.12 34.55 -35.00
C LEU A 59 10.22 35.19 -34.13
N PRO A 60 10.72 34.50 -33.09
CA PRO A 60 11.78 35.02 -32.24
C PRO A 60 13.14 35.05 -32.95
N PRO A 61 14.03 36.00 -32.58
CA PRO A 61 15.36 36.12 -33.16
C PRO A 61 16.28 34.95 -32.77
N PRO A 62 17.29 34.62 -33.60
CA PRO A 62 18.21 33.51 -33.36
C PRO A 62 19.07 33.75 -32.11
N ILE A 63 19.05 32.77 -31.20
CA ILE A 63 19.81 32.75 -29.95
C ILE A 63 21.30 32.58 -30.26
N ARG A 64 22.13 33.53 -29.81
CA ARG A 64 23.59 33.40 -29.82
C ARG A 64 24.02 32.43 -28.73
N GLU A 65 24.61 31.30 -29.10
CA GLU A 65 25.23 30.35 -28.18
C GLU A 65 26.46 30.99 -27.52
N LEU A 66 26.40 31.12 -26.20
CA LEU A 66 27.57 31.41 -25.36
C LEU A 66 28.24 30.08 -24.97
N PRO A 67 29.59 30.00 -24.99
CA PRO A 67 30.30 28.78 -24.62
C PRO A 67 30.10 28.43 -23.14
N PRO A 68 29.94 27.14 -22.80
CA PRO A 68 29.66 26.70 -21.43
C PRO A 68 30.87 26.91 -20.50
N PRO A 69 30.64 27.31 -19.23
CA PRO A 69 31.72 27.47 -18.26
C PRO A 69 32.33 26.12 -17.84
N PRO A 70 33.64 26.10 -17.50
CA PRO A 70 34.34 24.90 -17.08
C PRO A 70 33.83 24.41 -15.71
N ARG A 71 33.48 23.12 -15.62
CA ARG A 71 33.02 22.48 -14.38
C ARG A 71 34.21 22.07 -13.50
N PRO A 72 34.16 22.29 -12.17
CA PRO A 72 35.22 21.84 -11.27
C PRO A 72 35.25 20.30 -11.13
N PRO A 73 36.41 19.70 -10.86
CA PRO A 73 36.58 18.25 -10.80
C PRO A 73 35.90 17.65 -9.57
N VAL A 74 35.05 16.64 -9.79
CA VAL A 74 34.46 15.79 -8.74
C VAL A 74 35.51 14.78 -8.29
N LYS A 75 35.93 14.86 -7.02
CA LYS A 75 36.73 13.82 -6.37
C LYS A 75 35.80 12.70 -5.91
N VAL A 76 35.78 11.61 -6.66
CA VAL A 76 35.21 10.33 -6.22
C VAL A 76 36.24 9.66 -5.31
N ILE A 77 35.90 9.49 -4.03
CA ILE A 77 36.69 8.70 -3.08
C ILE A 77 36.13 7.28 -3.19
N ASP A 78 36.80 6.45 -3.98
CA ASP A 78 36.57 5.01 -4.03
C ASP A 78 37.54 4.36 -3.04
N SER A 79 37.07 4.12 -1.82
CA SER A 79 37.83 3.35 -0.82
C SER A 79 37.46 1.88 -0.97
N GLY A 80 37.97 1.27 -2.03
CA GLY A 80 37.98 -0.18 -2.19
C GLY A 80 39.05 -0.80 -1.32
N ASP A 81 38.68 -1.18 -0.09
CA ASP A 81 39.44 -2.14 0.72
C ASP A 81 38.55 -3.35 0.99
N GLU A 82 38.95 -4.50 0.45
CA GLU A 82 38.29 -5.78 0.70
C GLU A 82 38.59 -6.23 2.14
N GLU A 83 37.66 -5.94 3.05
CA GLU A 83 37.80 -6.40 4.43
C GLU A 83 37.37 -7.87 4.62
N PRO A 84 38.13 -8.66 5.40
CA PRO A 84 37.85 -10.06 5.66
C PRO A 84 36.54 -10.23 6.44
N GLN A 85 35.61 -11.06 5.93
CA GLN A 85 34.36 -11.34 6.62
C GLN A 85 34.61 -12.12 7.93
N PRO A 86 34.15 -11.61 9.10
CA PRO A 86 34.34 -12.30 10.37
C PRO A 86 33.47 -13.55 10.47
N LYS A 87 34.06 -14.66 10.92
CA LYS A 87 33.39 -15.98 10.96
C LYS A 87 32.51 -16.17 12.20
N THR A 88 32.56 -15.25 13.17
CA THR A 88 31.84 -15.38 14.44
C THR A 88 31.21 -14.06 14.90
N LEU A 89 30.04 -14.12 15.54
CA LEU A 89 29.29 -12.94 16.01
C LEU A 89 30.05 -12.11 17.07
N LEU A 90 30.86 -12.78 17.90
CA LEU A 90 31.63 -12.14 18.95
C LEU A 90 32.81 -11.34 18.36
N GLU A 91 33.42 -11.86 17.29
CA GLU A 91 34.45 -11.17 16.52
C GLU A 91 33.87 -10.00 15.71
N ALA A 92 32.67 -10.17 15.12
CA ALA A 92 31.96 -9.08 14.45
C ALA A 92 31.62 -7.93 15.42
N SER A 93 31.24 -8.24 16.66
CA SER A 93 30.96 -7.23 17.69
C SER A 93 32.21 -6.45 18.10
N GLN A 94 33.34 -7.13 18.29
CA GLN A 94 34.60 -6.48 18.63
C GLN A 94 35.14 -5.63 17.48
N LEU A 95 35.02 -6.12 16.25
CA LEU A 95 35.46 -5.41 15.05
C LEU A 95 34.58 -4.16 14.78
N ALA A 96 33.27 -4.25 14.99
CA ALA A 96 32.38 -3.09 14.93
C ALA A 96 32.70 -2.05 16.02
N LYS A 97 33.07 -2.49 17.22
CA LYS A 97 33.45 -1.60 18.33
C LYS A 97 34.81 -0.93 18.10
N ALA A 98 35.77 -1.63 17.49
CA ALA A 98 37.06 -1.06 17.09
C ALA A 98 36.87 0.01 15.99
N ARG A 99 36.06 -0.28 14.96
CA ARG A 99 35.75 0.69 13.89
C ARG A 99 35.12 1.97 14.42
N LYS A 100 34.28 1.88 15.45
CA LYS A 100 33.65 3.06 16.08
C LYS A 100 34.66 3.95 16.83
N GLY A 101 35.83 3.43 17.21
CA GLY A 101 36.91 4.20 17.82
C GLY A 101 37.83 4.89 16.81
N GLU A 102 37.95 4.35 15.59
CA GLU A 102 38.83 4.87 14.53
C GLU A 102 38.12 5.74 13.49
N THR A 103 36.79 5.83 13.54
CA THR A 103 36.06 6.71 12.64
C THR A 103 36.47 8.17 12.95
N PRO A 104 37.11 8.89 12.03
CA PRO A 104 37.43 10.30 12.26
C PRO A 104 36.13 11.06 12.53
N PRO A 105 36.12 12.04 13.46
CA PRO A 105 34.92 12.81 13.72
C PRO A 105 34.40 13.44 12.42
N PRO A 106 33.07 13.49 12.23
CA PRO A 106 32.48 14.05 11.02
C PRO A 106 33.03 15.47 10.79
N VAL A 107 33.58 15.69 9.60
CA VAL A 107 34.32 16.92 9.26
C VAL A 107 33.42 18.16 9.27
N VAL A 108 32.10 17.97 9.15
CA VAL A 108 31.09 19.03 9.31
C VAL A 108 29.80 18.41 9.86
N GLU A 109 29.34 18.89 11.01
CA GLU A 109 27.97 18.66 11.50
C GLU A 109 27.13 19.86 11.04
N ILE A 110 26.21 19.61 10.11
CA ILE A 110 25.31 20.65 9.60
C ILE A 110 24.17 20.80 10.62
N THR A 111 24.29 21.77 11.52
CA THR A 111 23.21 22.21 12.41
C THR A 111 22.40 23.33 11.74
N ASP A 112 21.20 23.62 12.26
CA ASP A 112 20.34 24.71 11.76
C ASP A 112 21.06 26.07 11.76
N GLU A 113 22.07 26.26 12.60
CA GLU A 113 22.86 27.49 12.68
C GLU A 113 23.87 27.62 11.53
N ASN A 114 24.37 26.50 11.01
CA ASN A 114 25.40 26.48 9.96
C ASN A 114 24.81 26.32 8.55
N LEU A 115 23.50 26.08 8.45
CA LEU A 115 22.80 25.79 7.19
C LEU A 115 22.93 26.95 6.17
N SER A 116 22.93 28.20 6.63
CA SER A 116 23.04 29.38 5.76
C SER A 116 24.40 29.48 5.08
N GLU A 117 25.49 29.13 5.77
CA GLU A 117 26.84 29.20 5.22
C GLU A 117 27.10 28.14 4.13
N TYR A 118 26.48 26.95 4.29
CA TYR A 118 26.57 25.89 3.28
C TYR A 118 25.58 26.06 2.11
N ALA A 119 24.55 26.89 2.27
CA ALA A 119 23.57 27.21 1.22
C ALA A 119 24.07 28.22 0.18
N GLU A 120 25.04 29.08 0.52
CA GLU A 120 25.49 30.18 -0.37
C GLU A 120 26.37 29.73 -1.56
N GLY A 121 26.88 28.50 -1.56
CA GLY A 121 27.75 28.00 -2.65
C GLY A 121 27.62 26.52 -3.01
N GLY A 122 26.81 25.76 -2.29
CA GLY A 122 26.61 24.33 -2.53
C GLY A 122 25.38 24.07 -3.39
N ASN A 123 25.55 23.48 -4.56
CA ASN A 123 24.44 22.90 -5.32
C ASN A 123 23.99 21.64 -4.56
N VAL A 124 23.06 21.80 -3.62
CA VAL A 124 22.50 20.68 -2.85
C VAL A 124 21.64 19.85 -3.79
N ILE A 125 22.19 18.73 -4.27
CA ILE A 125 21.40 17.72 -4.99
C ILE A 125 20.56 16.99 -3.93
N ILE A 126 19.41 17.56 -3.63
CA ILE A 126 18.38 16.87 -2.86
C ILE A 126 17.79 15.82 -3.81
N VAL A 127 18.12 14.56 -3.58
CA VAL A 127 17.42 13.43 -4.24
C VAL A 127 16.08 13.27 -3.53
N GLU A 128 15.15 14.17 -3.83
CA GLU A 128 13.80 14.17 -3.28
C GLU A 128 12.85 13.40 -4.23
N SER A 129 12.32 12.28 -3.74
CA SER A 129 11.28 11.50 -4.41
C SER A 129 9.90 12.17 -4.25
N GLY A 130 9.66 13.25 -5.02
CA GLY A 130 8.35 13.78 -5.48
C GLY A 130 7.47 14.57 -4.48
N PRO A 131 6.35 15.19 -4.94
CA PRO A 131 5.96 15.61 -6.30
C PRO A 131 6.05 17.14 -6.51
N SER A 132 6.54 17.53 -7.69
CA SER A 132 6.78 18.91 -8.12
C SER A 132 5.51 19.61 -8.63
N SER A 133 5.36 20.90 -8.28
CA SER A 133 4.33 21.82 -8.78
C SER A 133 4.95 22.92 -9.64
N ALA A 134 4.49 22.95 -10.91
CA ALA A 134 4.50 24.05 -11.90
C ALA A 134 5.82 24.42 -12.66
N PRO A 135 5.72 24.87 -13.94
CA PRO A 135 6.64 24.43 -14.99
C PRO A 135 7.52 25.56 -15.58
N PRO A 136 8.69 25.22 -16.16
CA PRO A 136 9.29 25.99 -17.24
C PRO A 136 9.18 25.27 -18.60
N ALA A 137 9.18 26.09 -19.64
CA ALA A 137 8.82 25.78 -21.03
C ALA A 137 9.55 24.58 -21.67
N THR A 138 8.75 23.71 -22.27
CA THR A 138 9.16 22.52 -23.03
C THR A 138 9.71 22.92 -24.41
N PRO A 139 10.96 22.57 -24.80
CA PRO A 139 11.32 22.40 -26.21
C PRO A 139 10.50 21.23 -26.80
N PRO A 140 10.32 21.13 -28.14
CA PRO A 140 9.44 20.13 -28.75
C PRO A 140 9.77 18.73 -28.24
N SER A 141 8.86 18.22 -27.41
CA SER A 141 8.86 16.87 -26.89
C SER A 141 8.77 15.93 -28.08
N THR A 142 9.92 15.41 -28.53
CA THR A 142 9.97 14.13 -29.21
C THR A 142 9.20 13.17 -28.32
N ALA A 143 8.04 12.71 -28.81
CA ALA A 143 7.23 11.73 -28.12
C ALA A 143 8.17 10.66 -27.52
N PRO A 144 8.16 10.42 -26.19
CA PRO A 144 8.95 9.34 -25.65
C PRO A 144 8.53 8.07 -26.42
N PRO A 145 9.46 7.28 -26.94
CA PRO A 145 9.11 6.05 -27.62
C PRO A 145 8.21 5.26 -26.67
N ALA A 146 7.09 4.77 -27.20
CA ALA A 146 6.02 4.11 -26.46
C ALA A 146 6.46 2.82 -25.73
N ASP A 147 7.73 2.42 -25.84
CA ASP A 147 8.31 1.22 -25.25
C ASP A 147 9.71 1.53 -24.69
N LYS A 148 9.86 2.55 -23.83
CA LYS A 148 11.04 2.56 -22.95
C LYS A 148 10.89 1.38 -22.00
N ALA A 149 11.66 0.34 -22.29
CA ALA A 149 11.83 -0.84 -21.46
C ALA A 149 11.79 -0.43 -19.98
N ARG A 150 10.85 -1.02 -19.24
CA ARG A 150 10.80 -0.86 -17.79
C ARG A 150 12.13 -1.39 -17.24
N ASP A 151 12.98 -0.48 -16.77
CA ASP A 151 14.32 -0.81 -16.28
C ASP A 151 14.27 -1.66 -14.99
N GLU A 152 15.41 -2.22 -14.60
CA GLU A 152 15.56 -3.00 -13.35
C GLU A 152 15.00 -2.25 -12.12
N LEU A 153 15.34 -0.97 -12.00
CA LEU A 153 14.90 -0.13 -10.88
C LEU A 153 13.38 -0.03 -10.81
N TYR A 154 12.70 0.04 -11.96
CA TYR A 154 11.25 0.09 -12.00
C TYR A 154 10.63 -1.16 -11.38
N TRP A 155 11.09 -2.34 -11.79
CA TRP A 155 10.53 -3.60 -11.31
C TRP A 155 10.83 -3.82 -9.83
N ARG A 156 12.07 -3.58 -9.40
CA ARG A 156 12.45 -3.69 -7.98
C ARG A 156 11.62 -2.76 -7.10
N GLN A 157 11.52 -1.48 -7.48
CA GLN A 157 10.79 -0.49 -6.70
C GLN A 157 9.29 -0.82 -6.66
N ARG A 158 8.67 -1.15 -7.79
CA ARG A 158 7.25 -1.47 -7.87
C ARG A 158 6.90 -2.69 -7.02
N GLY A 159 7.70 -3.75 -7.07
CA GLY A 159 7.49 -4.95 -6.27
C GLY A 159 7.62 -4.66 -4.77
N LEU A 160 8.66 -3.93 -4.39
CA LEU A 160 8.91 -3.52 -3.01
C LEU A 160 7.77 -2.64 -2.45
N GLU A 161 7.28 -1.68 -3.23
CA GLU A 161 6.15 -0.82 -2.84
C GLU A 161 4.87 -1.62 -2.62
N LEU A 162 4.52 -2.55 -3.53
CA LEU A 162 3.36 -3.41 -3.37
C LEU A 162 3.44 -4.25 -2.09
N ARG A 163 4.60 -4.85 -1.82
CA ARG A 163 4.82 -5.67 -0.61
C ARG A 163 4.78 -4.85 0.67
N ARG A 164 5.39 -3.65 0.69
CA ARG A 164 5.33 -2.73 1.84
C ARG A 164 3.91 -2.28 2.14
N ASN A 165 3.16 -1.91 1.10
CA ASN A 165 1.77 -1.50 1.26
C ASN A 165 0.91 -2.66 1.76
N TRP A 166 1.09 -3.86 1.19
CA TRP A 166 0.42 -5.06 1.66
C TRP A 166 0.71 -5.32 3.14
N ARG A 167 1.99 -5.34 3.56
CA ARG A 167 2.37 -5.56 4.96
C ARG A 167 1.76 -4.51 5.90
N ARG A 168 1.86 -3.22 5.55
CA ARG A 168 1.27 -2.13 6.35
C ARG A 168 -0.24 -2.29 6.49
N THR A 169 -0.95 -2.69 5.43
CA THR A 169 -2.39 -2.95 5.49
C THR A 169 -2.72 -4.10 6.44
N LEU A 170 -1.90 -5.16 6.47
CA LEU A 170 -2.08 -6.26 7.41
C LEU A 170 -1.83 -5.86 8.86
N ASP A 171 -0.74 -5.12 9.12
CA ASP A 171 -0.44 -4.64 10.47
C ASP A 171 -1.57 -3.72 11.00
N GLU A 172 -2.19 -2.91 10.12
CA GLU A 172 -3.32 -2.06 10.46
C GLU A 172 -4.62 -2.86 10.74
N ILE A 173 -4.84 -3.97 10.02
CA ILE A 173 -5.94 -4.90 10.31
C ILE A 173 -5.78 -5.46 11.72
N GLU A 174 -4.59 -5.96 12.07
CA GLU A 174 -4.31 -6.51 13.40
C GLU A 174 -4.56 -5.46 14.50
N ARG A 175 -4.09 -4.23 14.29
CA ARG A 175 -4.35 -3.11 15.22
C ARG A 175 -5.85 -2.87 15.44
N LEU A 176 -6.63 -2.83 14.37
CA LEU A 176 -8.08 -2.60 14.45
C LEU A 176 -8.83 -3.80 15.05
N GLU A 177 -8.36 -5.02 14.86
CA GLU A 177 -8.93 -6.21 15.49
C GLU A 177 -8.79 -6.16 17.02
N LEU A 178 -7.63 -5.72 17.51
CA LEU A 178 -7.41 -5.46 18.94
C LEU A 178 -8.31 -4.33 19.46
N GLU A 179 -8.45 -3.25 18.70
CA GLU A 179 -9.34 -2.13 19.04
C GLU A 179 -10.81 -2.57 19.09
N ALA A 180 -11.27 -3.35 18.11
CA ALA A 180 -12.63 -3.88 18.06
C ALA A 180 -12.90 -4.85 19.23
N ALA A 181 -11.93 -5.69 19.60
CA ALA A 181 -12.03 -6.56 20.76
C ALA A 181 -12.16 -5.75 22.07
N SER A 182 -11.37 -4.69 22.22
CA SER A 182 -11.46 -3.77 23.37
C SER A 182 -12.82 -3.05 23.44
N LEU A 183 -13.30 -2.52 22.31
CA LEU A 183 -14.60 -1.87 22.21
C LEU A 183 -15.74 -2.83 22.53
N ARG A 184 -15.66 -4.08 22.06
CA ARG A 184 -16.61 -5.14 22.41
C ARG A 184 -16.63 -5.42 23.91
N GLN A 185 -15.46 -5.55 24.55
CA GLN A 185 -15.39 -5.77 25.99
C GLN A 185 -16.03 -4.60 26.76
N ARG A 186 -15.73 -3.36 26.35
CA ARG A 186 -16.34 -2.15 26.93
C ARG A 186 -17.86 -2.11 26.73
N PHE A 187 -18.36 -2.51 25.57
CA PHE A 187 -19.79 -2.55 25.27
C PHE A 187 -20.55 -3.43 26.27
N TYR A 188 -20.01 -4.58 26.65
CA TYR A 188 -20.64 -5.48 27.62
C TYR A 188 -20.38 -5.10 29.09
N ALA A 189 -19.34 -4.33 29.37
CA ALA A 189 -19.03 -3.83 30.71
C ALA A 189 -19.78 -2.53 31.06
N GLU A 190 -20.29 -1.80 30.06
CA GLU A 190 -20.97 -0.52 30.25
C GLU A 190 -22.44 -0.70 30.64
N ASP A 191 -22.80 -0.21 31.83
CA ASP A 191 -24.16 -0.28 32.37
C ASP A 191 -25.10 0.78 31.76
N ASP A 192 -24.56 1.97 31.40
CA ASP A 192 -25.37 3.05 30.84
C ASP A 192 -25.71 2.77 29.36
N PRO A 193 -26.99 2.54 29.02
CA PRO A 193 -27.40 2.26 27.65
C PRO A 193 -27.12 3.43 26.71
N TYR A 194 -27.11 4.67 27.20
CA TYR A 194 -26.85 5.83 26.37
C TYR A 194 -25.39 5.86 25.90
N VAL A 195 -24.42 5.68 26.80
CA VAL A 195 -23.00 5.62 26.44
C VAL A 195 -22.72 4.43 25.53
N ARG A 196 -23.28 3.26 25.89
CA ARG A 196 -23.10 2.01 25.14
C ARG A 196 -23.57 2.14 23.69
N ASP A 197 -24.80 2.62 23.48
CA ASP A 197 -25.42 2.61 22.16
C ASP A 197 -25.07 3.86 21.34
N ALA A 198 -24.82 5.02 21.97
CA ALA A 198 -24.49 6.26 21.26
C ALA A 198 -23.00 6.44 20.94
N GLN A 199 -22.09 5.83 21.72
CA GLN A 199 -20.65 6.03 21.58
C GLN A 199 -19.89 4.74 21.25
N ILE A 200 -20.05 3.71 22.09
CA ILE A 200 -19.23 2.49 21.98
C ILE A 200 -19.62 1.70 20.73
N LYS A 201 -20.92 1.44 20.52
CA LYS A 201 -21.40 0.67 19.38
C LYS A 201 -21.02 1.29 18.03
N PRO A 202 -21.26 2.59 17.76
CA PRO A 202 -20.85 3.18 16.48
C PRO A 202 -19.34 3.21 16.26
N ALA A 203 -18.52 3.26 17.32
CA ALA A 203 -17.07 3.14 17.21
C ALA A 203 -16.68 1.70 16.84
N TRP A 204 -17.32 0.71 17.47
CA TRP A 204 -17.10 -0.70 17.17
C TRP A 204 -17.49 -1.04 15.73
N ASP A 205 -18.68 -0.60 15.29
CA ASP A 205 -19.17 -0.81 13.92
C ASP A 205 -18.19 -0.20 12.90
N ARG A 206 -17.70 1.02 13.12
CA ARG A 206 -16.69 1.67 12.26
C ARG A 206 -15.37 0.90 12.20
N ALA A 207 -14.92 0.31 13.31
CA ALA A 207 -13.72 -0.50 13.32
C ALA A 207 -13.90 -1.77 12.47
N LEU A 208 -15.05 -2.44 12.58
CA LEU A 208 -15.39 -3.60 11.77
C LEU A 208 -15.49 -3.28 10.29
N ASP A 209 -16.15 -2.17 9.94
CA ASP A 209 -16.24 -1.68 8.56
C ASP A 209 -14.84 -1.42 8.00
N ARG A 210 -13.98 -0.73 8.77
CA ARG A 210 -12.61 -0.44 8.34
C ARG A 210 -11.75 -1.69 8.15
N ILE A 211 -11.88 -2.70 9.01
CA ILE A 211 -11.24 -4.00 8.83
C ILE A 211 -11.69 -4.62 7.50
N SER A 212 -12.99 -4.57 7.19
CA SER A 212 -13.52 -5.12 5.94
C SER A 212 -12.96 -4.42 4.69
N GLU A 213 -12.80 -3.10 4.73
CA GLU A 213 -12.19 -2.30 3.67
C GLU A 213 -10.72 -2.66 3.47
N LEU A 214 -9.94 -2.71 4.56
CA LEU A 214 -8.52 -3.03 4.51
C LEU A 214 -8.27 -4.45 4.03
N ARG A 215 -9.14 -5.42 4.37
CA ARG A 215 -9.05 -6.78 3.81
C ARG A 215 -9.21 -6.80 2.29
N GLN A 216 -10.15 -6.01 1.76
CA GLN A 216 -10.30 -5.85 0.31
C GLN A 216 -9.08 -5.16 -0.30
N GLU A 217 -8.51 -4.17 0.38
CA GLU A 217 -7.29 -3.48 -0.06
C GLU A 217 -6.08 -4.42 -0.09
N ALA A 218 -5.89 -5.24 0.94
CA ALA A 218 -4.84 -6.27 1.00
C ALA A 218 -4.96 -7.26 -0.16
N ALA A 219 -6.19 -7.73 -0.46
CA ALA A 219 -6.44 -8.60 -1.61
C ALA A 219 -6.06 -7.92 -2.94
N ARG A 220 -6.35 -6.63 -3.10
CA ARG A 220 -5.94 -5.86 -4.30
C ARG A 220 -4.41 -5.76 -4.42
N TYR A 221 -3.68 -5.54 -3.33
CA TYR A 221 -2.21 -5.53 -3.38
C TYR A 221 -1.64 -6.90 -3.75
N GLN A 222 -2.22 -7.98 -3.22
CA GLN A 222 -1.85 -9.35 -3.58
C GLN A 222 -2.11 -9.63 -5.07
N GLU A 223 -3.27 -9.27 -5.59
CA GLU A 223 -3.60 -9.41 -7.01
C GLU A 223 -2.67 -8.58 -7.90
N ALA A 224 -2.40 -7.33 -7.53
CA ALA A 224 -1.49 -6.44 -8.25
C ALA A 224 -0.06 -6.98 -8.26
N LEU A 225 0.40 -7.58 -7.16
CA LEU A 225 1.69 -8.25 -7.08
C LEU A 225 1.73 -9.48 -8.00
N ASN A 226 0.71 -10.34 -7.96
CA ASN A 226 0.61 -11.49 -8.85
C ASN A 226 0.61 -11.09 -10.33
N GLN A 227 -0.14 -10.05 -10.68
CA GLN A 227 -0.18 -9.50 -12.02
C GLN A 227 1.20 -8.98 -12.45
N MET A 228 1.89 -8.23 -11.59
CA MET A 228 3.24 -7.76 -11.85
C MET A 228 4.22 -8.91 -12.07
N LEU A 229 4.15 -9.97 -11.28
CA LEU A 229 5.00 -11.16 -11.44
C LEU A 229 4.73 -11.85 -12.78
N GLU A 230 3.47 -11.94 -13.19
CA GLU A 230 3.09 -12.54 -14.47
C GLU A 230 3.52 -11.66 -15.67
N GLU A 231 3.34 -10.34 -15.59
CA GLU A 231 3.87 -9.39 -16.57
C GLU A 231 5.39 -9.51 -16.69
N GLY A 232 6.09 -9.63 -15.56
CA GLY A 232 7.54 -9.86 -15.53
C GLY A 232 7.95 -11.16 -16.22
N ARG A 233 7.20 -12.24 -16.04
CA ARG A 233 7.44 -13.52 -16.74
C ARG A 233 7.21 -13.40 -18.25
N GLN A 234 6.14 -12.74 -18.67
CA GLN A 234 5.82 -12.55 -20.09
C GLN A 234 6.87 -11.72 -20.81
N LEU A 235 7.50 -10.78 -20.11
CA LEU A 235 8.58 -9.93 -20.61
C LEU A 235 9.98 -10.52 -20.36
N GLU A 236 10.08 -11.79 -19.92
CA GLU A 236 11.34 -12.49 -19.63
C GLU A 236 12.27 -11.72 -18.67
N ILE A 237 11.69 -10.96 -17.74
CA ILE A 237 12.43 -10.19 -16.74
C ILE A 237 13.15 -11.16 -15.78
N PRO A 238 14.44 -10.92 -15.45
CA PRO A 238 15.16 -11.77 -14.51
C PRO A 238 14.42 -11.89 -13.17
N PRO A 239 14.23 -13.11 -12.61
CA PRO A 239 13.46 -13.31 -11.39
C PRO A 239 14.09 -12.59 -10.18
N GLY A 240 15.41 -12.38 -10.18
CA GLY A 240 16.12 -11.64 -9.13
C GLY A 240 15.68 -10.17 -9.01
N TRP A 241 15.12 -9.57 -10.07
CA TRP A 241 14.59 -8.21 -10.04
C TRP A 241 13.19 -8.15 -9.40
N LEU A 242 12.46 -9.27 -9.42
CA LEU A 242 11.10 -9.39 -8.91
C LEU A 242 11.03 -9.84 -7.45
N SER A 243 12.12 -10.40 -6.92
CA SER A 243 12.20 -10.98 -5.57
C SER A 243 12.50 -9.96 -4.46
N GLU A 244 12.72 -8.69 -4.77
CA GLU A 244 13.05 -7.67 -3.76
C GLU A 244 11.94 -7.53 -2.70
N GLY A 245 12.27 -7.67 -1.42
CA GLY A 245 11.30 -7.52 -0.33
C GLY A 245 10.41 -8.73 -0.07
N TRP A 246 10.75 -9.92 -0.58
CA TRP A 246 9.99 -11.17 -0.36
C TRP A 246 9.76 -11.48 1.12
N GLU A 247 10.64 -11.02 2.01
CA GLU A 247 10.53 -11.13 3.46
C GLU A 247 9.35 -10.34 4.07
N LEU A 248 8.80 -9.37 3.33
CA LEU A 248 7.64 -8.59 3.74
C LEU A 248 6.32 -9.28 3.39
N GLU A 249 6.36 -10.31 2.54
CA GLU A 249 5.17 -11.06 2.19
C GLU A 249 4.70 -11.87 3.41
N PRO A 250 3.39 -11.85 3.74
CA PRO A 250 2.86 -12.71 4.79
C PRO A 250 3.14 -14.18 4.42
N SER A 251 3.58 -14.95 5.41
CA SER A 251 3.81 -16.38 5.29
C SER A 251 2.55 -17.11 4.82
N GLU A 252 2.69 -18.29 4.21
CA GLU A 252 1.52 -19.08 3.80
C GLU A 252 0.57 -19.37 4.97
N GLU A 253 1.11 -19.52 6.18
CA GLU A 253 0.34 -19.73 7.40
C GLU A 253 -0.48 -18.48 7.74
N GLU A 254 0.14 -17.30 7.78
CA GLU A 254 -0.57 -16.02 8.00
C GLU A 254 -1.63 -15.78 6.90
N ARG A 255 -1.33 -16.08 5.63
CA ARG A 255 -2.30 -15.97 4.53
C ARG A 255 -3.49 -16.90 4.76
N ARG A 256 -3.22 -18.16 5.11
CA ARG A 256 -4.28 -19.13 5.41
C ARG A 256 -5.08 -18.73 6.62
N GLU A 257 -4.48 -18.15 7.66
CA GLU A 257 -5.20 -17.62 8.81
C GLU A 257 -6.10 -16.46 8.41
N LEU A 258 -5.59 -15.49 7.65
CA LEU A 258 -6.37 -14.36 7.13
C LEU A 258 -7.55 -14.81 6.26
N GLU A 259 -7.37 -15.83 5.43
CA GLU A 259 -8.43 -16.44 4.62
C GLU A 259 -9.41 -17.27 5.46
N GLN A 260 -8.93 -17.96 6.50
CA GLN A 260 -9.73 -18.86 7.33
C GLN A 260 -10.47 -18.15 8.44
N ILE A 261 -10.11 -16.92 8.84
CA ILE A 261 -10.87 -16.14 9.82
C ILE A 261 -12.25 -15.89 9.22
N PRO A 262 -13.28 -16.66 9.65
CA PRO A 262 -14.61 -16.48 9.11
C PRO A 262 -15.03 -15.08 9.55
N ILE A 263 -15.59 -14.30 8.63
CA ILE A 263 -16.11 -12.94 8.89
C ILE A 263 -17.06 -12.93 10.11
N HIS A 264 -17.61 -14.08 10.47
CA HIS A 264 -18.31 -14.33 11.72
C HIS A 264 -17.85 -15.64 12.37
N ARG A 265 -16.65 -15.68 12.98
CA ARG A 265 -16.53 -16.54 14.16
C ARG A 265 -17.30 -15.84 15.28
N PRO A 266 -18.49 -16.31 15.68
CA PRO A 266 -19.00 -15.91 16.98
C PRO A 266 -17.89 -16.30 17.96
N ILE A 267 -17.22 -15.29 18.53
CA ILE A 267 -16.37 -15.53 19.69
C ILE A 267 -17.36 -16.02 20.72
N ASP A 268 -17.41 -17.35 20.88
CA ASP A 268 -18.19 -18.02 21.90
C ASP A 268 -17.87 -17.29 23.19
N ALA A 269 -18.90 -16.76 23.84
CA ALA A 269 -18.75 -16.13 25.14
C ALA A 269 -17.93 -17.10 26.00
N PRO A 270 -16.89 -16.62 26.71
CA PRO A 270 -16.10 -17.50 27.55
C PRO A 270 -17.09 -18.27 28.38
N VAL A 271 -17.16 -19.59 28.15
CA VAL A 271 -18.02 -20.48 28.91
C VAL A 271 -17.58 -20.24 30.33
N ALA A 272 -18.38 -19.51 31.10
CA ALA A 272 -18.13 -19.32 32.51
C ALA A 272 -18.07 -20.75 33.05
N GLU A 273 -16.86 -21.22 33.36
CA GLU A 273 -16.69 -22.46 34.07
C GLU A 273 -17.51 -22.28 35.34
N GLU A 274 -18.70 -22.90 35.36
CA GLU A 274 -19.57 -22.87 36.53
C GLU A 274 -18.68 -23.32 37.68
N PRO A 275 -18.46 -22.47 38.70
CA PRO A 275 -17.62 -22.86 39.82
C PRO A 275 -18.22 -24.13 40.36
N ALA A 276 -17.40 -25.20 40.35
CA ALA A 276 -17.80 -26.54 40.73
C ALA A 276 -18.73 -26.44 41.94
N ARG A 277 -20.04 -26.69 41.71
CA ARG A 277 -21.00 -26.72 42.80
C ARG A 277 -20.53 -27.83 43.70
N ASP A 278 -19.91 -27.42 44.80
CA ASP A 278 -19.49 -28.28 45.86
C ASP A 278 -20.75 -28.97 46.37
N VAL A 279 -20.97 -30.21 45.90
CA VAL A 279 -22.01 -31.10 46.38
C VAL A 279 -21.56 -31.54 47.77
N SER A 280 -21.56 -30.60 48.71
CA SER A 280 -21.37 -30.86 50.13
C SER A 280 -22.60 -31.61 50.59
N GLY A 281 -22.44 -32.92 50.67
CA GLY A 281 -23.46 -33.89 51.02
C GLY A 281 -24.22 -33.50 52.27
N GLY A 282 -25.53 -33.38 52.12
CA GLY A 282 -26.48 -33.50 53.22
C GLY A 282 -26.49 -34.95 53.70
N GLY A 283 -25.60 -35.26 54.65
CA GLY A 283 -25.59 -36.51 55.41
C GLY A 283 -25.72 -36.24 56.90
N GLY A 284 -26.92 -36.46 57.45
CA GLY A 284 -27.20 -36.48 58.90
C GLY A 284 -28.30 -35.49 59.28
N ARG A 285 -29.38 -35.86 59.97
CA ARG A 285 -29.75 -37.06 60.73
C ARG A 285 -31.26 -37.27 60.66
#